data_AF-A0A382IJX8-F1
#
_entry.id   AF-A0A382IJX8-F1
#
_cell.length_a   1.000
_cell.length_b   1.000
_cell.length_c   1.000
_cell.angle_alpha   90.00
_cell.angle_beta   90.00
_cell.angle_gamma   90.00
#
_symmetry.space_group_name_H-M   'P 1'
#
loop_
_entity.id
_entity.type
_entity.pdbx_description
1 polymer ?
#
loop_
_entity_poly.entity_id
_entity_poly.type
_entity_poly.pdbx_seq_one_letter_code
_entity_poly.pdbx_strand_id
1 'polypeptide(L)'
;MKTMSIVFAVLAGLIVMAPLVADESPLETDQQKYSYALGHQIGRQIAQQINAEGVVLDADAFSRGIADVLAGRGLALSEEEMMAAISAKEQQELQRMSEAAGSNTEAGDRFRAEYSARAGVSQTQSGMLYRIITEG
;
A
#
# COMPACT_ATOMS: atom_id res chain seq x y z
N MET A 1 55.52 4.08 -47.50
CA MET A 1 54.12 3.85 -47.91
C MET A 1 53.73 2.48 -47.35
N LYS A 2 52.74 2.26 -46.48
CA LYS A 2 51.67 3.07 -45.89
C LYS A 2 51.19 2.28 -44.64
N THR A 3 50.90 2.99 -43.55
CA THR A 3 50.34 2.52 -42.27
C THR A 3 48.81 2.29 -42.34
N MET A 4 48.25 1.35 -41.56
CA MET A 4 46.90 1.36 -40.89
C MET A 4 46.54 -0.06 -40.41
N SER A 5 46.46 -0.38 -39.11
CA SER A 5 45.47 -0.02 -38.05
C SER A 5 44.17 -0.86 -38.04
N ILE A 6 44.08 -1.73 -37.00
CA ILE A 6 42.99 -1.97 -36.01
C ILE A 6 41.57 -2.32 -36.51
N VAL A 7 40.95 -3.36 -35.89
CA VAL A 7 39.59 -3.42 -35.26
C VAL A 7 39.29 -4.91 -34.94
N PHE A 8 39.40 -5.32 -33.67
CA PHE A 8 38.29 -5.58 -32.72
C PHE A 8 37.26 -6.64 -33.19
N ALA A 9 37.43 -7.88 -32.72
CA ALA A 9 36.37 -8.89 -32.72
C ALA A 9 36.05 -9.23 -31.26
N VAL A 10 34.83 -8.84 -30.89
CA VAL A 10 34.18 -8.93 -29.59
C VAL A 10 34.07 -10.39 -29.15
N LEU A 11 34.60 -10.72 -27.97
CA LEU A 11 34.34 -12.00 -27.30
C LEU A 11 33.03 -11.85 -26.50
N ALA A 12 31.96 -12.40 -27.05
CA ALA A 12 30.65 -12.51 -26.41
C ALA A 12 30.56 -13.76 -25.52
N GLY A 13 29.77 -13.64 -24.44
CA GLY A 13 29.29 -14.76 -23.61
C GLY A 13 30.03 -14.85 -22.28
N LEU A 14 29.41 -14.76 -21.10
CA LEU A 14 28.07 -15.18 -20.72
C LEU A 14 27.70 -14.40 -19.44
N ILE A 15 26.78 -13.44 -19.51
CA ILE A 15 26.10 -12.95 -18.30
C ILE A 15 25.09 -14.04 -17.96
N VAL A 16 25.42 -14.88 -16.98
CA VAL A 16 24.43 -15.76 -16.34
C VAL A 16 23.49 -14.85 -15.57
N MET A 17 22.43 -14.43 -16.24
CA MET A 17 21.25 -13.89 -15.56
C MET A 17 20.63 -15.10 -14.84
N ALA A 18 21.02 -15.31 -13.59
CA ALA A 18 20.35 -16.29 -12.74
C ALA A 18 18.86 -15.87 -12.68
N PRO A 19 17.92 -16.77 -12.97
CA PRO A 19 16.52 -16.45 -12.77
C PRO A 19 16.34 -16.22 -11.26
N LEU A 20 15.80 -15.05 -10.90
CA LEU A 20 15.15 -14.83 -9.60
C LEU A 20 13.93 -15.77 -9.55
N VAL A 21 14.19 -17.06 -9.35
CA VAL A 21 13.16 -18.01 -8.96
C VAL A 21 12.96 -17.77 -7.48
N ALA A 22 11.74 -17.42 -7.08
CA ALA A 22 11.35 -17.43 -5.68
C ALA A 22 11.71 -18.83 -5.14
N ASP A 23 12.60 -18.87 -4.15
CA ASP A 23 13.09 -20.12 -3.59
C ASP A 23 11.96 -20.79 -2.80
N GLU A 24 11.14 -21.59 -3.48
CA GLU A 24 10.06 -22.42 -2.90
C GLU A 24 10.62 -23.67 -2.18
N SER A 25 11.90 -23.65 -1.81
CA SER A 25 12.52 -24.76 -1.10
C SER A 25 11.78 -25.06 0.21
N PRO A 26 11.50 -26.34 0.52
CA PRO A 26 10.84 -26.72 1.77
C PRO A 26 11.58 -26.19 3.00
N LEU A 27 10.82 -25.76 4.00
CA LEU A 27 11.36 -25.32 5.30
C LEU A 27 11.65 -26.53 6.17
N GLU A 28 12.81 -27.15 5.96
CA GLU A 28 13.18 -28.44 6.55
C GLU A 28 13.67 -28.30 7.99
N THR A 29 14.52 -27.29 8.25
CA THR A 29 15.21 -27.13 9.54
C THR A 29 14.34 -26.43 10.59
N ASP A 30 14.58 -26.73 11.87
CA ASP A 30 13.86 -26.06 12.97
C ASP A 30 14.09 -24.55 12.97
N GLN A 31 15.28 -24.11 12.58
CA GLN A 31 15.60 -22.70 12.42
C GLN A 31 14.74 -22.04 11.32
N GLN A 32 14.62 -22.69 10.15
CA GLN A 32 13.77 -22.19 9.06
C GLN A 32 12.30 -22.11 9.49
N LYS A 33 11.78 -23.13 10.18
CA LYS A 33 10.40 -23.15 10.70
C LYS A 33 10.16 -22.05 11.72
N TYR A 34 11.10 -21.85 12.66
CA TYR A 34 11.03 -20.78 13.65
C TYR A 34 11.03 -19.39 12.99
N SER A 35 11.95 -19.15 12.06
CA SER A 35 12.02 -17.88 11.32
C SER A 35 10.74 -17.61 10.52
N TYR A 36 10.19 -18.62 9.85
CA TYR A 36 8.93 -18.49 9.13
C TYR A 36 7.75 -18.20 10.06
N ALA A 37 7.65 -18.88 11.20
CA ALA A 37 6.60 -18.65 12.17
C ALA A 37 6.61 -17.21 12.72
N LEU A 38 7.81 -16.69 13.02
CA LEU A 38 7.98 -15.30 13.46
C LEU A 38 7.58 -14.31 12.36
N GLY A 39 8.06 -14.53 11.13
CA GLY A 39 7.70 -13.71 9.97
C GLY A 39 6.20 -13.71 9.68
N HIS A 40 5.55 -14.87 9.78
CA HIS A 40 4.11 -15.01 9.60
C HIS A 40 3.33 -14.28 10.70
N GLN A 41 3.75 -14.35 11.97
CA GLN A 41 3.11 -13.61 13.05
C GLN A 41 3.15 -12.09 12.82
N ILE A 42 4.33 -11.56 12.48
CA ILE A 42 4.53 -10.13 12.20
C ILE A 42 3.76 -9.73 10.93
N GLY A 43 3.89 -10.52 9.87
CA GLY A 43 3.20 -10.30 8.59
C GLY A 43 1.68 -10.29 8.74
N ARG A 44 1.10 -11.14 9.59
CA ARG A 44 -0.34 -11.12 9.89
C ARG A 44 -0.79 -9.81 10.52
N GLN A 45 -0.02 -9.26 11.46
CA GLN A 45 -0.34 -7.98 12.08
C GLN A 45 -0.28 -6.84 11.06
N ILE A 46 0.74 -6.82 10.20
CA ILE A 46 0.87 -5.83 9.13
C ILE A 46 -0.27 -5.96 8.12
N ALA A 47 -0.60 -7.18 7.69
CA ALA A 47 -1.68 -7.46 6.75
C ALA A 47 -3.03 -6.93 7.27
N GLN A 48 -3.31 -7.10 8.57
CA GLN A 48 -4.51 -6.55 9.18
C GLN A 48 -4.57 -5.02 9.07
N GLN A 49 -3.45 -4.35 9.32
CA GLN A 49 -3.37 -2.89 9.26
C GLN A 49 -3.52 -2.38 7.82
N ILE A 50 -2.73 -2.89 6.87
CA ILE A 50 -2.77 -2.41 5.48
C ILE A 50 -4.11 -2.71 4.80
N ASN A 51 -4.78 -3.82 5.15
CA ASN A 51 -6.11 -4.12 4.64
C ASN A 51 -7.18 -3.18 5.18
N ALA A 52 -7.07 -2.75 6.45
CA ALA A 52 -8.00 -1.78 7.04
C ALA A 52 -7.83 -0.39 6.41
N GLU A 53 -6.59 -0.02 6.06
CA GLU A 53 -6.25 1.26 5.46
C GLU A 53 -6.32 1.24 3.91
N GLY A 54 -6.57 0.08 3.29
CA GLY A 54 -6.60 -0.06 1.83
C GLY A 54 -5.24 0.15 1.14
N VAL A 55 -4.14 -0.04 1.87
CA VAL A 55 -2.78 0.18 1.38
C VAL A 55 -2.31 -1.03 0.58
N VAL A 56 -1.82 -0.78 -0.64
CA VAL A 56 -1.16 -1.79 -1.48
C VAL A 56 0.33 -1.81 -1.15
N LEU A 57 0.80 -2.92 -0.60
CA LEU A 57 2.20 -3.15 -0.22
C LEU A 57 2.93 -3.94 -1.32
N ASP A 58 4.14 -3.50 -1.68
CA ASP A 58 5.08 -4.31 -2.44
C ASP A 58 5.83 -5.25 -1.47
N ALA A 59 5.51 -6.55 -1.54
CA ALA A 59 6.03 -7.54 -0.61
C ALA A 59 7.54 -7.79 -0.76
N ASP A 60 8.09 -7.66 -1.97
CA ASP A 60 9.50 -7.88 -2.24
C ASP A 60 10.34 -6.71 -1.73
N ALA A 61 9.90 -5.47 -1.98
CA ALA A 61 10.55 -4.28 -1.44
C ALA A 61 10.48 -4.25 0.10
N PHE A 62 9.32 -4.61 0.67
CA PHE A 62 9.13 -4.66 2.11
C PHE A 62 10.01 -5.71 2.79
N SER A 63 10.03 -6.94 2.26
CA SER A 63 10.87 -8.03 2.79
C SER A 63 12.36 -7.71 2.66
N ARG A 64 12.78 -7.05 1.57
CA ARG A 64 14.15 -6.55 1.40
C ARG A 64 14.52 -5.55 2.49
N GLY A 65 13.65 -4.59 2.81
CA GLY A 65 13.88 -3.62 3.88
C GLY A 65 14.12 -4.29 5.24
N ILE A 66 13.30 -5.30 5.58
CA ILE A 66 13.50 -6.10 6.80
C ILE A 66 14.83 -6.85 6.75
N ALA A 67 15.13 -7.51 5.62
CA ALA A 67 16.35 -8.28 5.46
C ALA A 67 17.62 -7.41 5.56
N ASP A 68 17.58 -6.18 5.03
CA ASP A 68 18.68 -5.22 5.11
C ASP A 68 18.95 -4.80 6.56
N VAL A 69 17.90 -4.49 7.33
CA VAL A 69 18.01 -4.18 8.76
C VAL A 69 18.58 -5.36 9.55
N LEU A 70 18.06 -6.57 9.35
CA LEU A 70 18.53 -7.76 10.07
C LEU A 70 19.98 -8.14 9.73
N ALA A 71 20.40 -7.89 8.48
CA ALA A 71 21.76 -8.14 8.03
C ALA A 71 22.73 -6.99 8.37
N GLY A 72 22.25 -5.89 8.96
CA GLY A 72 23.06 -4.69 9.20
C GLY A 72 23.59 -4.04 7.91
N ARG A 73 22.88 -4.24 6.79
CA ARG A 73 23.23 -3.62 5.51
C ARG A 73 22.86 -2.14 5.54
N GLY A 74 23.62 -1.33 4.82
CA GLY A 74 23.27 0.06 4.58
C GLY A 74 21.93 0.18 3.88
N LEU A 75 21.28 1.33 4.04
CA LEU A 75 19.96 1.58 3.48
C LEU A 75 19.99 1.46 1.94
N ALA A 76 19.04 0.71 1.38
CA ALA A 76 18.85 0.62 -0.07
C ALA A 76 18.31 1.93 -0.68
N LEU A 77 17.78 2.81 0.16
CA LEU A 77 17.29 4.15 -0.15
C LEU A 77 17.99 5.14 0.79
N SER A 78 18.24 6.37 0.33
CA SER A 78 18.63 7.43 1.25
C SER A 78 17.54 7.73 2.27
N GLU A 79 17.90 8.31 3.42
CA GLU A 79 16.92 8.77 4.43
C GLU A 79 15.92 9.76 3.83
N GLU A 80 16.38 10.62 2.93
CA GLU A 80 15.55 11.60 2.22
C GLU A 80 14.51 10.90 1.33
N GLU A 81 14.90 9.87 0.57
CA GLU A 81 13.98 9.09 -0.27
C GLU A 81 12.94 8.34 0.57
N MET A 82 13.34 7.77 1.72
CA MET A 82 12.39 7.11 2.63
C MET A 82 11.38 8.12 3.20
N MET A 83 11.85 9.27 3.68
CA MET A 83 10.97 10.31 4.23
C MET A 83 10.04 10.89 3.17
N ALA A 84 10.54 11.11 1.95
CA ALA A 84 9.73 11.59 0.83
C ALA A 84 8.63 10.58 0.47
N ALA A 85 8.94 9.27 0.46
CA ALA A 85 7.97 8.23 0.16
C ALA A 85 6.85 8.16 1.21
N ILE A 86 7.18 8.28 2.50
CA ILE A 86 6.21 8.31 3.61
C ILE A 86 5.31 9.56 3.46
N SER A 87 5.91 10.73 3.31
CA SER A 87 5.17 12.00 3.18
C SER A 87 4.22 12.01 1.97
N ALA A 88 4.66 11.47 0.82
CA ALA A 88 3.82 11.35 -0.36
C ALA A 88 2.60 10.46 -0.11
N LYS A 89 2.74 9.39 0.67
CA LYS A 89 1.62 8.51 1.04
C LYS A 89 0.65 9.17 2.01
N GLU A 90 1.16 9.88 3.03
CA GLU A 90 0.31 10.65 3.95
C GLU A 90 -0.50 11.72 3.21
N GLN A 91 0.14 12.44 2.28
CA GLN A 91 -0.54 13.45 1.47
C GLN A 91 -1.62 12.84 0.57
N GLN A 92 -1.36 11.66 -0.01
CA GLN A 92 -2.34 10.92 -0.80
C GLN A 92 -3.57 10.54 0.04
N GLU A 93 -3.39 10.10 1.29
CA GLU A 93 -4.51 9.72 2.16
C GLU A 93 -5.32 10.95 2.60
N LEU A 94 -4.66 12.06 2.92
CA LEU A 94 -5.35 13.33 3.23
C LEU A 94 -6.22 13.79 2.05
N GLN A 95 -5.70 13.68 0.83
CA GLN A 95 -6.45 14.01 -0.38
C GLN A 95 -7.67 13.08 -0.55
N ARG A 96 -7.48 11.77 -0.37
CA ARG A 96 -8.56 10.78 -0.44
C ARG A 96 -9.66 11.05 0.60
N MET A 97 -9.28 11.40 1.82
CA MET A 97 -10.22 11.78 2.88
C MET A 97 -11.01 13.04 2.53
N SER A 98 -10.35 14.05 1.96
CA SER A 98 -10.99 15.29 1.51
C SER A 98 -12.02 15.04 0.41
N GLU A 99 -11.66 14.22 -0.59
CA GLU A 99 -12.56 13.84 -1.69
C GLU A 99 -13.78 13.03 -1.19
N ALA A 100 -13.55 12.09 -0.28
CA ALA A 100 -14.63 11.33 0.36
C ALA A 100 -15.57 12.25 1.17
N ALA A 101 -15.04 13.24 1.88
CA ALA A 101 -15.86 14.23 2.60
C ALA A 101 -16.73 15.06 1.65
N GLY A 102 -16.19 15.49 0.51
CA GLY A 102 -16.95 16.19 -0.53
C GLY A 102 -18.09 15.33 -1.08
N SER A 103 -17.78 14.09 -1.50
CA SER A 103 -18.76 13.15 -2.04
C SER A 103 -19.87 12.81 -1.02
N ASN A 104 -19.51 12.60 0.25
CA ASN A 104 -20.47 12.32 1.32
C ASN A 104 -21.37 13.53 1.62
N THR A 105 -20.83 14.75 1.54
CA THR A 105 -21.62 15.98 1.73
C THR A 105 -22.70 16.08 0.65
N GLU A 106 -22.31 15.92 -0.62
CA GLU A 106 -23.24 15.97 -1.76
C GLU A 106 -24.30 14.86 -1.68
N ALA A 107 -23.88 13.62 -1.39
CA ALA A 107 -24.80 12.50 -1.21
C ALA A 107 -25.79 12.74 -0.06
N GLY A 108 -25.31 13.32 1.05
CA GLY A 108 -26.12 13.68 2.21
C GLY A 108 -27.11 14.80 1.90
N ASP A 109 -26.71 15.84 1.17
CA ASP A 109 -27.58 16.93 0.73
C ASP A 109 -28.69 16.42 -0.19
N ARG A 110 -28.35 15.59 -1.17
CA ARG A 110 -29.33 14.94 -2.06
C ARG A 110 -30.31 14.09 -1.28
N PHE A 111 -29.82 13.23 -0.38
CA PHE A 111 -30.69 12.41 0.46
C PHE A 111 -31.63 13.26 1.32
N ARG A 112 -31.13 14.34 1.93
CA ARG A 112 -31.97 15.25 2.74
C ARG A 112 -33.07 15.91 1.90
N ALA A 113 -32.73 16.39 0.71
CA ALA A 113 -33.70 17.00 -0.21
C ALA A 113 -34.77 16.00 -0.67
N GLU A 114 -34.37 14.77 -1.01
CA GLU A 114 -35.30 13.71 -1.39
C GLU A 114 -36.15 13.22 -0.21
N TYR A 115 -35.56 13.10 0.97
CA TYR A 115 -36.23 12.61 2.17
C TYR A 115 -37.25 13.62 2.70
N SER A 116 -36.92 14.92 2.70
CA SER A 116 -37.84 15.99 3.14
C SER A 116 -39.09 16.08 2.28
N ALA A 117 -39.03 15.67 1.00
CA ALA A 117 -40.17 15.65 0.09
C ALA A 117 -41.10 14.44 0.31
N ARG A 118 -40.75 13.47 1.17
CA ARG A 118 -41.57 12.26 1.40
C ARG A 118 -42.72 12.54 2.35
N ALA A 119 -43.85 11.87 2.13
CA ALA A 119 -45.03 12.00 2.98
C ALA A 119 -44.75 11.60 4.43
N GLY A 120 -45.24 12.42 5.37
CA GLY A 120 -45.07 12.22 6.81
C GLY A 120 -43.68 12.60 7.35
N VAL A 121 -42.78 13.12 6.51
CA VAL A 121 -41.49 13.67 6.97
C VAL A 121 -41.67 15.13 7.40
N SER A 122 -41.18 15.45 8.58
CA SER A 122 -41.19 16.78 9.20
C SER A 122 -39.76 17.23 9.51
N GLN A 123 -39.53 18.55 9.54
CA GLN A 123 -38.22 19.15 9.87
C GLN A 123 -38.27 19.90 11.20
N THR A 124 -37.24 19.75 12.03
CA THR A 124 -37.05 20.54 13.26
C THR A 124 -36.42 21.91 12.95
N GLN A 125 -36.45 22.83 13.91
CA GLN A 125 -35.76 24.14 13.78
C GLN A 125 -34.24 24.00 13.60
N SER A 126 -33.64 22.91 14.08
CA SER A 126 -32.22 22.58 13.90
C SER A 126 -31.91 21.93 12.55
N GLY A 127 -32.91 21.71 11.69
CA GLY A 127 -32.75 21.13 10.37
C GLY A 127 -32.84 19.59 10.32
N MET A 128 -33.12 18.92 11.44
CA MET A 128 -33.27 17.46 11.50
C MET A 128 -34.57 17.02 10.83
N LEU A 129 -34.50 16.02 9.96
CA LEU A 129 -35.66 15.41 9.28
C LEU A 129 -36.10 14.13 10.02
N TYR A 130 -37.39 13.99 10.31
CA TYR A 130 -37.93 12.82 11.01
C TYR A 130 -39.31 12.43 10.47
N ARG A 131 -39.73 11.19 10.70
CA ARG A 131 -41.09 10.70 10.39
C ARG A 131 -41.60 9.86 11.55
N ILE A 132 -42.81 10.14 12.02
CA ILE A 132 -43.46 9.37 13.08
C ILE A 132 -44.05 8.11 12.46
N ILE A 133 -43.68 6.94 12.99
CA ILE A 133 -44.15 5.63 12.49
C ILE A 133 -45.37 5.16 13.29
N THR A 134 -45.30 5.28 14.61
CA THR A 134 -46.40 5.00 15.54
C THR A 134 -46.34 6.05 16.64
N GLU A 135 -47.45 6.74 16.89
CA GLU A 135 -47.57 7.63 18.04
C GLU A 135 -47.72 6.80 19.32
N GLY A 136 -47.05 7.26 20.38
CA GLY A 136 -47.15 6.70 21.73
C GLY A 136 -48.11 7.50 22.59
#